data_AF-A0A1V5KE60-F1
#
_entry.id   AF-A0A1V5KE60-F1
#
_cell.length_a   1.000
_cell.length_b   1.000
_cell.length_c   1.000
_cell.angle_alpha   90.00
_cell.angle_beta   90.00
_cell.angle_gamma   90.00
#
_symmetry.space_group_name_H-M   'P 1'
#
loop_
_entity.id
_entity.type
_entity.pdbx_description
1 polymer ?
#
loop_
_entity_poly.entity_id
_entity_poly.type
_entity_poly.pdbx_seq_one_letter_code
_entity_poly.pdbx_strand_id
1 'polypeptide(L)'
;MLPAAPRLPLDMLALHRLRQGNLSLPDAGEGLDRLLSRAARESGTLEELIGRVKSRRYTRARITRAVAHALGDLTAELAGAIGRPPYARLIGMRSGARPLMKELSGRAAIAIASDPAELAGDACFRLECRFTDVWALGEPYPEARRAGREFTEKFVLV
;
A
#
# COMPACT_ATOMS: atom_id res chain seq x y z
N MET A 1 7.44 -14.78 3.77
CA MET A 1 8.57 -14.26 2.98
C MET A 1 7.97 -13.51 1.81
N LEU A 2 8.09 -12.18 1.76
CA LEU A 2 7.73 -11.47 0.53
C LEU A 2 8.68 -11.95 -0.58
N PRO A 3 8.18 -12.41 -1.73
CA PRO A 3 9.00 -12.92 -2.82
C PRO A 3 9.94 -11.84 -3.37
N ALA A 4 10.93 -12.26 -4.16
CA ALA A 4 11.97 -11.41 -4.73
C ALA A 4 11.40 -10.12 -5.36
N ALA A 5 12.17 -9.02 -5.26
CA ALA A 5 11.74 -7.69 -5.68
C ALA A 5 11.06 -7.70 -7.06
N PRO A 6 9.84 -7.14 -7.20
CA PRO A 6 9.12 -7.14 -8.47
C PRO A 6 9.83 -6.23 -9.46
N ARG A 7 10.40 -6.78 -10.53
CA ARG A 7 11.47 -6.04 -11.24
C ARG A 7 11.04 -5.09 -12.34
N LEU A 8 9.82 -5.13 -12.89
CA LEU A 8 9.49 -4.27 -14.04
C LEU A 8 8.02 -3.79 -14.18
N PRO A 9 6.94 -4.52 -13.82
CA PRO A 9 5.58 -4.03 -14.10
C PRO A 9 5.14 -2.86 -13.19
N LEU A 10 5.65 -2.80 -11.95
CA LEU A 10 5.20 -1.79 -10.99
C LEU A 10 5.73 -0.39 -11.30
N ASP A 11 6.99 -0.28 -11.74
CA ASP A 11 7.59 1.00 -12.12
C ASP A 11 6.83 1.64 -13.29
N MET A 12 6.46 0.83 -14.28
CA MET A 12 5.69 1.31 -15.44
C MET A 12 4.26 1.69 -15.05
N LEU A 13 3.62 0.92 -14.17
CA LEU A 13 2.32 1.26 -13.60
C LEU A 13 2.39 2.57 -12.80
N ALA A 14 3.45 2.76 -12.02
CA ALA A 14 3.68 3.98 -11.25
C ALA A 14 3.83 5.19 -12.15
N LEU A 15 4.69 5.11 -13.18
CA LEU A 15 4.83 6.18 -14.17
C LEU A 15 3.51 6.48 -14.86
N HIS A 16 2.77 5.45 -15.29
CA HIS A 16 1.45 5.62 -15.90
C HIS A 16 0.48 6.34 -14.97
N ARG A 17 0.39 5.93 -13.71
CA ARG A 17 -0.49 6.52 -12.70
C ARG A 17 -0.15 7.99 -12.42
N LEU A 18 1.13 8.32 -12.30
CA LEU A 18 1.60 9.70 -12.08
C LEU A 18 1.34 10.60 -13.30
N ARG A 19 1.43 10.07 -14.52
CA ARG A 19 1.12 10.81 -15.76
C ARG A 19 -0.35 11.22 -15.87
N GLN A 20 -1.26 10.50 -15.23
CA GLN A 20 -2.68 10.89 -15.15
C GLN A 20 -2.86 12.21 -14.37
N GLY A 21 -1.93 12.56 -13.48
CA GLY A 21 -2.04 13.75 -12.64
C GLY A 21 -3.19 13.67 -11.64
N ASN A 22 -3.72 14.84 -11.27
CA ASN A 22 -4.80 15.00 -10.28
C ASN A 22 -4.55 14.23 -8.98
N LEU A 23 -3.30 14.26 -8.53
CA LEU A 23 -2.86 13.63 -7.30
C LEU A 23 -3.10 14.59 -6.14
N SER A 24 -3.59 14.05 -5.02
CA SER A 24 -3.62 14.71 -3.73
C SER A 24 -3.01 13.72 -2.75
N LEU A 25 -1.68 13.72 -2.62
CA LEU A 25 -0.99 12.67 -1.85
C LEU A 25 -0.70 13.13 -0.43
N PRO A 26 -0.71 12.20 0.55
CA PRO A 26 -0.19 12.47 1.88
C PRO A 26 1.28 12.92 1.79
N ASP A 27 1.67 13.83 2.69
CA ASP A 27 3.05 14.32 2.80
C ASP A 27 3.65 14.95 1.52
N ALA A 28 2.84 15.28 0.52
CA ALA A 28 3.31 15.88 -0.73
C ALA A 28 3.54 17.39 -0.69
N GLY A 29 3.54 18.00 0.50
CA GLY A 29 3.62 19.44 0.72
C GLY A 29 4.48 20.26 -0.28
N GLU A 30 4.04 21.48 -0.54
CA GLU A 30 4.64 22.43 -1.49
C GLU A 30 4.68 21.94 -2.96
N GLY A 31 3.71 21.12 -3.37
CA GLY A 31 3.49 20.80 -4.77
C GLY A 31 4.31 19.63 -5.31
N LEU A 32 4.77 18.72 -4.45
CA LEU A 32 5.41 17.46 -4.87
C LEU A 32 4.54 16.68 -5.86
N ASP A 33 3.21 16.66 -5.67
CA ASP A 33 2.25 16.01 -6.56
C ASP A 33 2.33 16.49 -8.01
N ARG A 34 2.38 17.82 -8.20
CA ARG A 34 2.50 18.44 -9.52
C ARG A 34 3.87 18.17 -10.12
N LEU A 35 4.90 18.21 -9.30
CA LEU A 35 6.28 17.98 -9.71
C LEU A 35 6.51 16.52 -10.14
N LEU A 36 5.97 15.55 -9.39
CA LEU A 36 5.92 14.13 -9.76
C LEU A 36 5.19 13.92 -11.08
N SER A 37 4.00 14.53 -11.23
CA SER A 37 3.19 14.41 -12.45
C SER A 37 3.91 14.97 -13.69
N ARG A 38 4.65 16.08 -13.53
CA ARG A 38 5.47 16.65 -14.61
C ARG A 38 6.67 15.75 -14.92
N ALA A 39 7.45 15.37 -13.91
CA ALA A 39 8.63 14.53 -14.08
C ALA A 39 8.29 13.17 -14.70
N ALA A 40 7.14 12.57 -14.37
CA ALA A 40 6.69 11.32 -14.95
C ALA A 40 6.47 11.37 -16.47
N ARG A 41 6.09 12.54 -17.01
CA ARG A 41 5.94 12.75 -18.47
C ARG A 41 7.28 12.86 -19.20
N GLU A 42 8.34 13.21 -18.47
CA GLU A 42 9.70 13.44 -18.99
C GLU A 42 10.68 12.30 -18.65
N SER A 43 10.22 11.27 -17.93
CA SER A 43 11.02 10.13 -17.51
C SER A 43 10.55 8.83 -18.16
N GLY A 44 11.52 8.00 -18.56
CA GLY A 44 11.30 6.65 -19.07
C GLY A 44 11.33 5.58 -17.96
N THR A 45 11.98 5.87 -16.83
CA THR A 45 12.06 4.96 -15.67
C THR A 45 11.69 5.66 -14.37
N LEU A 46 11.32 4.87 -13.35
CA LEU A 46 11.04 5.41 -12.02
C LEU A 46 12.31 6.01 -11.37
N GLU A 47 13.48 5.42 -11.64
CA GLU A 47 14.77 5.95 -11.17
C GLU A 47 15.07 7.32 -11.76
N GLU A 48 14.87 7.51 -13.07
CA GLU A 48 15.02 8.82 -13.72
C GLU A 48 14.07 9.86 -13.12
N LEU A 49 12.80 9.49 -12.88
CA LEU A 49 11.83 10.35 -12.22
C LEU A 49 12.33 10.76 -10.82
N ILE A 50 12.76 9.79 -10.01
CA ILE A 50 13.28 10.06 -8.67
C ILE A 50 14.48 11.01 -8.74
N GLY A 51 15.40 10.79 -9.69
CA GLY A 51 16.57 11.65 -9.91
C GLY A 51 16.18 13.10 -10.26
N ARG A 52 15.19 13.28 -11.14
CA ARG A 52 14.67 14.62 -11.52
C ARG A 52 13.99 15.35 -10.36
N VAL A 53 13.28 14.61 -9.51
CA VAL A 53 12.46 15.17 -8.43
C VAL A 53 13.27 15.42 -7.15
N LYS A 54 14.31 14.62 -6.93
CA LYS A 54 15.18 14.70 -5.75
C LYS A 54 15.73 16.10 -5.56
N SER A 55 15.56 16.62 -4.36
CA SER A 55 16.15 17.89 -3.93
C SER A 55 16.52 17.83 -2.45
N ARG A 56 17.05 18.93 -1.90
CA ARG A 56 17.24 19.06 -0.44
C ARG A 56 15.90 18.97 0.32
N ARG A 57 14.80 19.43 -0.29
CA ARG A 57 13.45 19.41 0.28
C ARG A 57 12.76 18.05 0.12
N TYR A 58 12.98 17.39 -1.02
CA TYR A 58 12.36 16.12 -1.35
C TYR A 58 13.41 15.01 -1.37
N THR A 59 13.52 14.29 -0.25
CA THR A 59 14.40 13.14 -0.12
C THR A 59 13.88 11.96 -0.93
N ARG A 60 14.78 11.06 -1.34
CA ARG A 60 14.42 9.83 -2.06
C ARG A 60 13.30 9.06 -1.36
N ALA A 61 13.41 8.84 -0.05
CA ALA A 61 12.40 8.12 0.73
C ALA A 61 11.03 8.80 0.69
N ARG A 62 10.97 10.15 0.75
CA ARG A 62 9.71 10.90 0.64
C ARG A 62 9.09 10.76 -0.75
N ILE A 63 9.91 10.83 -1.80
CA ILE A 63 9.49 10.65 -3.19
C ILE A 63 8.94 9.24 -3.39
N THR A 64 9.68 8.21 -2.97
CA THR A 64 9.26 6.81 -3.10
C THR A 64 7.96 6.54 -2.34
N ARG A 65 7.76 7.12 -1.14
CA ARG A 65 6.47 7.02 -0.43
C ARG A 65 5.33 7.67 -1.20
N ALA A 66 5.53 8.88 -1.72
CA ALA A 66 4.52 9.55 -2.54
C ALA A 66 4.15 8.73 -3.78
N VAL A 67 5.14 8.14 -4.47
CA VAL A 67 4.89 7.22 -5.59
C VAL A 67 4.03 6.02 -5.15
N ALA A 68 4.35 5.40 -4.01
CA ALA A 68 3.54 4.30 -3.47
C ALA A 68 2.12 4.75 -3.13
N HIS A 69 1.94 5.92 -2.52
CA HIS A 69 0.61 6.49 -2.25
C HIS A 69 -0.20 6.68 -3.53
N ALA A 70 0.43 7.19 -4.60
CA ALA A 70 -0.23 7.33 -5.89
C ALA A 70 -0.66 5.98 -6.48
N LEU A 71 0.20 4.95 -6.37
CA LEU A 71 -0.10 3.60 -6.85
C LEU A 71 -1.31 2.96 -6.14
N GLY A 72 -1.43 3.13 -4.82
CA GLY A 72 -2.54 2.61 -4.03
C GLY A 72 -3.77 3.52 -4.00
N ASP A 73 -3.76 4.64 -4.73
CA ASP A 73 -4.75 5.71 -4.64
C ASP A 73 -5.02 6.19 -3.19
N LEU A 74 -3.98 6.22 -2.35
CA LEU A 74 -4.05 6.83 -1.04
C LEU A 74 -4.00 8.35 -1.18
N THR A 75 -5.12 9.01 -0.86
CA THR A 75 -5.23 10.48 -0.92
C THR A 75 -4.93 11.12 0.44
N ALA A 76 -4.59 12.42 0.42
CA ALA A 76 -4.40 13.22 1.63
C ALA A 76 -5.67 13.29 2.49
N GLU A 77 -6.85 13.37 1.85
CA GLU A 77 -8.14 13.35 2.52
C GLU A 77 -8.36 12.03 3.28
N LEU A 78 -8.15 10.90 2.59
CA LEU A 78 -8.35 9.57 3.18
C LEU A 78 -7.34 9.29 4.29
N ALA A 79 -6.08 9.68 4.11
CA ALA A 79 -5.07 9.60 5.17
C ALA A 79 -5.42 10.49 6.36
N GLY A 80 -5.90 11.71 6.11
CA GLY A 80 -6.32 12.65 7.17
C GLY A 80 -7.57 12.19 7.94
N ALA A 81 -8.45 11.44 7.30
CA ALA A 81 -9.63 10.86 7.95
C ALA A 81 -9.28 9.71 8.92
N ILE A 82 -8.13 9.04 8.73
CA ILE A 82 -7.68 7.92 9.56
C ILE A 82 -6.80 8.46 10.70
N GLY A 83 -7.43 8.95 11.76
CA GLY A 83 -6.71 9.45 12.96
C GLY A 83 -6.14 8.36 13.86
N ARG A 84 -6.66 7.12 13.76
CA ARG A 84 -6.17 5.92 14.45
C ARG A 84 -6.50 4.67 13.62
N PRO A 85 -5.75 3.56 13.75
CA PRO A 85 -6.09 2.31 13.08
C PRO A 85 -7.51 1.85 13.47
N PRO A 86 -8.39 1.52 12.50
CA PRO A 86 -9.75 1.05 12.80
C PRO A 86 -9.77 -0.38 13.39
N TYR A 87 -8.75 -1.18 13.06
CA TYR A 87 -8.60 -2.56 13.52
C TYR A 87 -7.13 -2.96 13.62
N ALA A 88 -6.88 -4.08 14.29
CA ALA A 88 -5.63 -4.83 14.23
C ALA A 88 -5.85 -6.07 13.36
N ARG A 89 -5.21 -6.12 12.19
CA ARG A 89 -5.33 -7.24 11.25
C ARG A 89 -4.52 -8.43 11.73
N LEU A 90 -5.18 -9.57 11.96
CA LEU A 90 -4.51 -10.81 12.31
C LEU A 90 -4.23 -11.62 11.05
N ILE A 91 -2.99 -11.58 10.56
CA ILE A 91 -2.55 -12.30 9.36
C ILE A 91 -2.07 -13.75 9.63
N GLY A 92 -1.79 -14.06 10.89
CA GLY A 92 -1.36 -15.39 11.32
C GLY A 92 -1.09 -15.47 12.82
N MET A 93 -1.01 -16.69 13.35
CA MET A 93 -0.63 -16.94 14.74
C MET A 93 0.02 -18.31 14.93
N ARG A 94 0.70 -18.50 16.06
CA ARG A 94 1.14 -19.84 16.48
C ARG A 94 -0.06 -20.68 16.95
N SER A 95 -0.03 -21.99 16.69
CA SER A 95 -1.07 -22.95 17.09
C SER A 95 -1.43 -22.88 18.59
N GLY A 96 -0.42 -22.76 19.45
CA GLY A 96 -0.58 -22.61 20.91
C GLY A 96 -1.00 -21.22 21.39
N ALA A 97 -1.09 -20.22 20.52
CA ALA A 97 -1.40 -18.84 20.91
C ALA A 97 -2.91 -18.54 21.01
N ARG A 98 -3.79 -19.51 20.73
CA ARG A 98 -5.25 -19.32 20.79
C ARG A 98 -5.76 -18.77 22.12
N PRO A 99 -5.31 -19.25 23.31
CA PRO A 99 -5.76 -18.70 24.59
C PRO A 99 -5.37 -17.22 24.76
N LEU A 100 -4.14 -16.88 24.37
CA LEU A 100 -3.64 -15.50 24.40
C LEU A 100 -4.45 -14.60 23.46
N MET A 101 -4.73 -15.05 22.24
CA MET A 101 -5.54 -14.27 21.30
C MET A 101 -6.96 -14.03 21.83
N LYS A 102 -7.58 -15.02 22.49
CA LYS A 102 -8.88 -14.84 23.13
C LYS A 102 -8.84 -13.77 24.23
N GLU A 103 -7.80 -13.76 25.05
CA GLU A 103 -7.63 -12.74 26.10
C GLU A 103 -7.40 -11.35 25.49
N LEU A 104 -6.53 -11.25 24.48
CA LEU A 104 -6.24 -9.98 23.79
C LEU A 104 -7.49 -9.41 23.13
N SER A 105 -8.27 -10.22 22.41
CA SER A 105 -9.50 -9.75 21.76
C SER A 105 -10.53 -9.23 22.77
N GLY A 106 -10.53 -9.72 24.02
CA GLY A 106 -11.41 -9.22 25.07
C GLY A 106 -10.96 -7.91 25.74
N ARG A 107 -9.69 -7.49 25.54
CA ARG A 107 -9.09 -6.32 26.21
C ARG A 107 -8.61 -5.25 25.24
N ALA A 108 -8.49 -5.55 23.95
CA ALA A 108 -7.93 -4.65 22.97
C ALA A 108 -8.78 -3.38 22.80
N ALA A 109 -8.12 -2.23 22.65
CA ALA A 109 -8.78 -0.95 22.40
C ALA A 109 -9.33 -0.81 20.97
N ILE A 110 -8.94 -1.73 20.08
CA ILE A 110 -9.36 -1.82 18.68
C ILE A 110 -9.70 -3.28 18.37
N ALA A 111 -10.62 -3.50 17.43
CA ALA A 111 -11.03 -4.85 17.04
C ALA A 111 -9.84 -5.62 16.45
N ILE A 112 -9.62 -6.86 16.90
CA ILE A 112 -8.67 -7.78 16.27
C ILE A 112 -9.44 -8.60 15.23
N ALA A 113 -9.17 -8.33 13.95
CA ALA A 113 -9.91 -8.93 12.84
C ALA A 113 -9.05 -9.98 12.13
N SER A 114 -9.47 -11.25 12.18
CA SER A 114 -8.85 -12.35 11.45
C SER A 114 -9.54 -12.65 10.12
N ASP A 115 -10.86 -12.39 10.01
CA ASP A 115 -11.61 -12.64 8.78
C ASP A 115 -11.61 -11.36 7.90
N PRO A 116 -11.12 -11.40 6.66
CA PRO A 116 -11.20 -10.26 5.73
C PRO A 116 -12.63 -9.84 5.40
N ALA A 117 -13.59 -10.76 5.41
CA ALA A 117 -14.98 -10.47 5.06
C ALA A 117 -15.62 -9.44 6.01
N GLU A 118 -15.26 -9.49 7.30
CA GLU A 118 -15.71 -8.53 8.32
C GLU A 118 -15.22 -7.10 8.04
N LEU A 119 -14.14 -6.95 7.29
CA LEU A 119 -13.49 -5.67 7.00
C LEU A 119 -13.89 -5.09 5.64
N ALA A 120 -14.64 -5.80 4.80
CA ALA A 120 -14.92 -5.39 3.41
C ALA A 120 -15.55 -3.99 3.27
N GLY A 121 -16.29 -3.55 4.29
CA GLY A 121 -16.91 -2.22 4.35
C GLY A 121 -15.97 -1.08 4.76
N ASP A 122 -14.80 -1.38 5.32
CA ASP A 122 -13.87 -0.41 5.89
C ASP A 122 -12.99 0.26 4.80
N ALA A 123 -12.79 1.58 4.91
CA ALA A 123 -12.02 2.33 3.93
C ALA A 123 -10.51 2.05 3.99
N CYS A 124 -9.96 1.80 5.18
CA CYS A 124 -8.57 1.38 5.36
C CYS A 124 -8.36 -0.02 4.77
N PHE A 125 -9.29 -0.95 4.99
CA PHE A 125 -9.17 -2.29 4.42
C PHE A 125 -9.28 -2.30 2.89
N ARG A 126 -10.14 -1.46 2.32
CA ARG A 126 -10.18 -1.26 0.85
C ARG A 126 -8.85 -0.75 0.30
N LEU A 127 -8.13 0.09 1.04
CA LEU A 127 -6.77 0.52 0.66
C LEU A 127 -5.79 -0.64 0.75
N GLU A 128 -5.80 -1.43 1.84
CA GLU A 128 -4.98 -2.63 1.97
C GLU A 128 -5.17 -3.56 0.76
N CYS A 129 -6.41 -3.85 0.39
CA CYS A 129 -6.73 -4.64 -0.80
C CYS A 129 -6.10 -4.07 -2.07
N ARG A 130 -6.20 -2.75 -2.30
CA ARG A 130 -5.58 -2.09 -3.48
C ARG A 130 -4.07 -2.22 -3.47
N PHE A 131 -3.42 -1.99 -2.33
CA PHE A 131 -1.97 -2.12 -2.20
C PHE A 131 -1.52 -3.55 -2.48
N THR A 132 -2.22 -4.54 -1.93
CA THR A 132 -1.94 -5.96 -2.15
C THR A 132 -2.16 -6.34 -3.62
N ASP A 133 -3.23 -5.88 -4.25
CA ASP A 133 -3.51 -6.14 -5.67
C ASP A 133 -2.46 -5.52 -6.58
N VAL A 134 -2.05 -4.27 -6.32
CA VAL A 134 -0.96 -3.62 -7.06
C VAL A 134 0.34 -4.39 -6.85
N TRP A 135 0.68 -4.75 -5.61
CA TRP A 135 1.88 -5.51 -5.30
C TRP A 135 1.90 -6.86 -6.01
N ALA A 136 0.77 -7.56 -6.06
CA ALA A 136 0.62 -8.86 -6.70
C ALA A 136 1.00 -8.83 -8.19
N LEU A 137 0.77 -7.71 -8.90
CA LEU A 137 1.18 -7.57 -10.31
C LEU A 137 2.71 -7.72 -10.52
N GLY A 138 3.48 -7.52 -9.45
CA GLY A 138 4.92 -7.72 -9.42
C GLY A 138 5.39 -9.16 -9.35
N GLU A 139 4.50 -10.11 -9.07
CA GLU A 139 4.84 -11.52 -8.86
C GLU A 139 5.39 -12.17 -10.15
N PRO A 140 6.35 -13.11 -10.03
CA PRO A 140 6.93 -13.78 -11.20
C PRO A 140 5.93 -14.68 -11.92
N TYR A 141 4.97 -15.26 -11.20
CA TYR A 141 4.02 -16.23 -11.73
C TYR A 141 2.61 -15.62 -11.92
N PRO A 142 1.95 -15.79 -13.08
CA PRO A 142 0.64 -15.21 -13.37
C PRO A 142 -0.46 -15.54 -12.35
N GLU A 143 -0.45 -16.75 -11.79
CA GLU A 143 -1.40 -17.18 -10.76
C GLU A 143 -1.30 -16.36 -9.47
N ALA A 144 -0.11 -15.87 -9.13
CA ALA A 144 0.13 -15.03 -7.96
C ALA A 144 -0.19 -13.54 -8.21
N ARG A 145 -0.43 -13.14 -9.48
CA ARG A 145 -0.84 -11.79 -9.88
C ARG A 145 -2.34 -11.53 -9.78
N ARG A 146 -3.13 -12.54 -9.37
CA ARG A 146 -4.58 -12.41 -9.24
C ARG A 146 -4.93 -11.41 -8.14
N ALA A 147 -5.95 -10.60 -8.39
CA ALA A 147 -6.50 -9.68 -7.40
C ALA A 147 -7.30 -10.42 -6.31
N GLY A 148 -7.59 -9.72 -5.21
CA GLY A 148 -8.41 -10.22 -4.11
C GLY A 148 -7.66 -11.12 -3.13
N ARG A 149 -6.32 -11.05 -3.11
CA ARG A 149 -5.48 -11.92 -2.25
C ARG A 149 -5.77 -11.74 -0.76
N GLU A 150 -6.20 -10.55 -0.34
CA GLU A 150 -6.65 -10.32 1.05
C GLU A 150 -7.80 -11.24 1.49
N PHE A 151 -8.61 -11.76 0.55
CA PHE A 151 -9.72 -12.68 0.82
C PHE A 151 -9.36 -14.15 0.57
N THR A 152 -8.39 -14.43 -0.30
CA THR A 152 -8.09 -15.80 -0.73
C THR A 152 -6.88 -16.42 -0.06
N GLU A 153 -5.95 -15.59 0.44
CA GLU A 153 -4.78 -16.07 1.16
C GLU A 153 -5.21 -16.70 2.49
N LYS A 154 -4.64 -17.87 2.78
CA LYS A 154 -5.00 -18.62 3.98
C LYS A 154 -4.37 -17.96 5.19
N PHE A 155 -5.16 -17.88 6.26
CA PHE A 155 -4.66 -17.51 7.57
C PHE A 155 -3.49 -18.43 7.99
N VAL A 156 -2.37 -17.83 8.38
CA VAL A 156 -1.13 -18.58 8.64
C VAL A 156 -1.14 -19.14 10.07
N LEU A 157 -1.11 -20.46 10.20
CA LEU A 157 -0.93 -21.17 11.47
C LEU A 157 0.43 -21.86 11.48
N VAL A 158 1.26 -21.53 12.49
CA VAL A 158 2.60 -22.12 12.69
C VAL A 158 2.68 -22.89 14.00
#